data_AF-A0A495M5F1-F1
#
_entry.id   AF-A0A495M5F1-F1
#
_cell.length_a   1.000
_cell.length_b   1.000
_cell.length_c   1.000
_cell.angle_alpha   90.00
_cell.angle_beta   90.00
_cell.angle_gamma   90.00
#
_symmetry.space_group_name_H-M   'P 1'
#
loop_
_entity.id
_entity.type
_entity.pdbx_description
1 polymer ?
#
loop_
_entity_poly.entity_id
_entity_poly.type
_entity_poly.pdbx_seq_one_letter_code
_entity_poly.pdbx_strand_id
1 'polypeptide(L)'
;MSITEFEEYRKMVIGRVLTNLFFTKQDGPYDYMPGISPAYYFWTVMELDNSTKLRFGNDYIVEWDGKEELIVLTNYNWELSEDIIFKNQKITNLIKDDYDQLIFHLENGITIIHTIDYGDALFIENQTNMQ
;
A
#
# COMPACT_ATOMS: atom_id res chain seq x y z
N MET A 1 -5.31 1.85 17.28
CA MET A 1 -3.99 1.20 17.34
C MET A 1 -3.22 1.66 18.57
N SER A 2 -2.50 0.78 19.27
CA SER A 2 -1.63 1.18 20.38
C SER A 2 -0.23 1.61 19.89
N ILE A 3 0.51 2.40 20.68
CA ILE A 3 1.92 2.74 20.36
C ILE A 3 2.76 1.48 20.14
N THR A 4 2.52 0.44 20.95
CA THR A 4 3.21 -0.84 20.86
C THR A 4 2.97 -1.54 19.52
N GLU A 5 1.73 -1.52 19.04
CA GLU A 5 1.34 -2.15 17.77
C GLU A 5 1.98 -1.47 16.57
N PHE A 6 2.02 -0.12 16.57
CA PHE A 6 2.70 0.63 15.53
C PHE A 6 4.20 0.31 15.48
N GLU A 7 4.86 0.19 16.63
CA GLU A 7 6.28 -0.18 16.68
C GLU A 7 6.53 -1.61 16.21
N GLU A 8 5.59 -2.55 16.42
CA GLU A 8 5.67 -3.88 15.82
C GLU A 8 5.59 -3.82 14.29
N TYR A 9 4.68 -3.03 13.73
CA TYR A 9 4.60 -2.81 12.27
C TYR A 9 5.91 -2.25 11.71
N ARG A 10 6.50 -1.26 12.40
CA ARG A 10 7.80 -0.68 12.01
C ARG A 10 8.91 -1.74 11.99
N LYS A 11 8.98 -2.61 13.01
CA LYS A 11 9.96 -3.72 13.06
C LYS A 11 9.80 -4.72 11.92
N MET A 12 8.56 -4.93 11.45
CA MET A 12 8.28 -5.86 10.36
C MET A 12 8.84 -5.37 9.02
N VAL A 13 8.77 -4.05 8.76
CA VAL A 13 9.01 -3.49 7.41
C VAL A 13 10.23 -2.60 7.28
N ILE A 14 10.60 -1.81 8.31
CA ILE A 14 11.69 -0.84 8.18
C ILE A 14 13.00 -1.56 7.96
N GLY A 15 13.73 -1.13 6.94
CA GLY A 15 15.02 -1.71 6.57
C GLY A 15 14.93 -2.83 5.54
N ARG A 16 13.74 -3.33 5.25
CA ARG A 16 13.48 -4.38 4.24
C ARG A 16 13.39 -3.79 2.84
N VAL A 17 13.74 -4.58 1.84
CA VAL A 17 13.52 -4.21 0.44
C VAL A 17 12.15 -4.69 -0.01
N LEU A 18 11.33 -3.78 -0.55
CA LEU A 18 10.07 -4.08 -1.21
C LEU A 18 10.37 -4.68 -2.59
N THR A 19 10.11 -5.97 -2.77
CA THR A 19 10.39 -6.67 -4.03
C THR A 19 9.19 -6.65 -4.98
N ASN A 20 7.97 -6.76 -4.43
CA ASN A 20 6.72 -6.66 -5.19
C ASN A 20 5.59 -6.04 -4.36
N LEU A 21 4.62 -5.45 -5.08
CA LEU A 21 3.29 -5.13 -4.58
C LEU A 21 2.27 -5.97 -5.34
N PHE A 22 1.19 -6.32 -4.67
CA PHE A 22 0.08 -7.07 -5.20
C PHE A 22 -1.24 -6.47 -4.73
N PHE A 23 -2.30 -6.77 -5.48
CA PHE A 23 -3.67 -6.54 -5.05
C PHE A 23 -4.52 -7.78 -5.34
N THR A 24 -5.59 -7.99 -4.59
CA THR A 24 -6.59 -9.01 -4.93
C THR A 24 -7.56 -8.49 -5.98
N LYS A 25 -8.37 -9.37 -6.57
CA LYS A 25 -9.41 -8.96 -7.53
C LYS A 25 -10.30 -7.89 -6.90
N GLN A 26 -10.43 -6.74 -7.56
CA GLN A 26 -11.32 -5.67 -7.14
C GLN A 26 -12.78 -6.14 -7.19
N ASP A 27 -13.48 -6.00 -6.07
CA ASP A 27 -14.92 -6.22 -5.96
C ASP A 27 -15.66 -4.88 -6.07
N GLY A 28 -16.51 -4.74 -7.09
CA GLY A 28 -17.18 -3.48 -7.45
C GLY A 28 -17.42 -3.34 -8.96
N PRO A 29 -17.88 -2.16 -9.45
CA PRO A 29 -18.15 -0.94 -8.69
C PRO A 29 -19.41 -1.02 -7.81
N TYR A 30 -19.33 -0.48 -6.59
CA TYR A 30 -20.44 -0.25 -5.67
C TYR A 30 -20.77 1.25 -5.53
N ASP A 31 -21.95 1.57 -4.99
CA ASP A 31 -22.38 2.94 -4.62
C ASP A 31 -22.20 4.01 -5.72
N TYR A 32 -22.64 3.69 -6.93
CA TYR A 32 -22.59 4.64 -8.05
C TYR A 32 -23.57 5.80 -7.85
N MET A 33 -23.04 6.99 -7.54
CA MET A 33 -23.77 8.25 -7.50
C MET A 33 -23.10 9.28 -8.43
N PRO A 34 -23.86 10.07 -9.23
CA PRO A 34 -23.27 11.11 -10.06
C PRO A 34 -22.40 12.08 -9.26
N GLY A 35 -21.13 12.21 -9.65
CA GLY A 35 -20.14 13.06 -8.97
C GLY A 35 -19.33 12.38 -7.87
N ILE A 36 -19.57 11.10 -7.60
CA ILE A 36 -18.79 10.29 -6.66
C ILE A 36 -18.15 9.13 -7.42
N SER A 37 -16.85 8.92 -7.23
CA SER A 37 -16.14 7.77 -7.81
C SER A 37 -16.70 6.46 -7.23
N PRO A 38 -16.89 5.42 -8.06
CA PRO A 38 -17.40 4.14 -7.56
C PRO A 38 -16.45 3.53 -6.54
N ALA A 39 -17.03 2.87 -5.53
CA ALA A 39 -16.27 2.15 -4.50
C ALA A 39 -15.85 0.77 -5.02
N TYR A 40 -14.59 0.41 -4.75
CA TYR A 40 -14.05 -0.93 -4.97
C TYR A 40 -13.46 -1.45 -3.67
N TYR A 41 -13.47 -2.78 -3.48
CA TYR A 41 -12.83 -3.43 -2.34
C TYR A 41 -11.76 -4.42 -2.81
N PHE A 42 -10.57 -4.35 -2.23
CA PHE A 42 -9.43 -5.20 -2.52
C PHE A 42 -8.39 -5.16 -1.38
N TRP A 43 -7.62 -6.23 -1.24
CA TRP A 43 -6.48 -6.23 -0.32
C TRP A 43 -5.21 -5.81 -1.03
N THR A 44 -4.36 -5.04 -0.36
CA THR A 44 -2.98 -4.80 -0.82
C THR A 44 -2.00 -5.69 -0.06
N VAL A 45 -1.09 -6.32 -0.78
CA VAL A 45 -0.05 -7.18 -0.21
C VAL A 45 1.31 -6.71 -0.71
N MET A 46 2.28 -6.59 0.18
CA MET A 46 3.69 -6.39 -0.16
C MET A 46 4.47 -7.67 0.02
N GLU A 47 5.47 -7.88 -0.84
CA GLU A 47 6.49 -8.91 -0.67
C GLU A 47 7.84 -8.24 -0.38
N LEU A 48 8.54 -8.80 0.61
CA LEU A 48 9.83 -8.31 1.08
C LEU A 48 10.99 -9.19 0.59
N ASP A 49 12.23 -8.71 0.72
CA ASP A 49 13.46 -9.42 0.33
C ASP A 49 13.60 -10.85 0.86
N ASN A 50 13.05 -11.13 2.03
CA ASN A 50 13.04 -12.45 2.66
C ASN A 50 11.86 -13.33 2.19
N SER A 51 11.16 -12.93 1.12
CA SER A 51 9.95 -13.57 0.59
C SER A 51 8.72 -13.54 1.51
N THR A 52 8.78 -12.82 2.65
CA THR A 52 7.61 -12.59 3.50
C THR A 52 6.58 -11.76 2.75
N LYS A 53 5.31 -12.18 2.82
CA LYS A 53 4.17 -11.44 2.29
C LYS A 53 3.36 -10.85 3.43
N LEU A 54 3.15 -9.54 3.40
CA LEU A 54 2.38 -8.82 4.39
C LEU A 54 1.19 -8.13 3.72
N ARG A 55 -0.01 -8.35 4.23
CA ARG A 55 -1.17 -7.55 3.89
C ARG A 55 -1.15 -6.27 4.70
N PHE A 56 -1.45 -5.16 4.06
CA PHE A 56 -1.63 -3.89 4.75
C PHE A 56 -2.88 -3.18 4.24
N GLY A 57 -3.53 -2.47 5.16
CA GLY A 57 -4.59 -1.52 4.86
C GLY A 57 -4.22 -0.13 5.35
N ASN A 58 -5.23 0.71 5.59
CA ASN A 58 -5.01 2.06 6.08
C ASN A 58 -4.34 2.10 7.45
N ASP A 59 -4.68 1.20 8.37
CA ASP A 59 -4.17 1.25 9.75
C ASP A 59 -3.65 -0.09 10.27
N TYR A 60 -3.28 -1.04 9.40
CA TYR A 60 -2.77 -2.33 9.86
C TYR A 60 -1.74 -2.94 8.93
N ILE A 61 -0.90 -3.81 9.50
CA ILE A 61 0.00 -4.73 8.77
C ILE A 61 -0.10 -6.11 9.41
N VAL A 62 -0.40 -7.13 8.60
CA VAL A 62 -0.50 -8.52 9.07
C VAL A 62 0.14 -9.47 8.06
N GLU A 63 0.51 -10.68 8.49
CA GLU A 63 0.94 -11.71 7.55
C GLU A 63 -0.18 -12.06 6.56
N TRP A 64 0.19 -12.27 5.29
CA TRP A 64 -0.76 -12.70 4.28
C TRP A 64 -1.18 -14.16 4.49
N ASP A 65 -2.48 -14.42 4.53
CA ASP A 65 -3.03 -15.75 4.83
C ASP A 65 -3.13 -16.69 3.61
N GLY A 66 -2.87 -16.16 2.41
CA GLY A 66 -2.83 -16.96 1.17
C GLY A 66 -4.20 -17.36 0.61
N LYS A 67 -5.31 -16.82 1.11
CA LYS A 67 -6.66 -17.27 0.72
C LYS A 67 -7.12 -16.78 -0.65
N GLU A 68 -6.65 -15.62 -1.09
CA GLU A 68 -7.07 -15.00 -2.35
C GLU A 68 -5.93 -14.98 -3.38
N GLU A 69 -6.29 -14.97 -4.66
CA GLU A 69 -5.33 -14.83 -5.75
C GLU A 69 -4.74 -13.42 -5.77
N LEU A 70 -3.41 -13.34 -5.90
CA LEU A 70 -2.67 -12.09 -5.96
C LEU A 70 -2.36 -11.70 -7.40
N ILE A 71 -2.76 -10.49 -7.78
CA ILE A 71 -2.42 -9.86 -9.04
C ILE A 71 -1.20 -8.96 -8.78
N VAL A 72 -0.12 -9.15 -9.54
CA VAL A 72 1.08 -8.30 -9.42
C VAL A 72 0.73 -6.88 -9.82
N LEU A 73 1.02 -5.91 -8.95
CA LEU A 73 0.89 -4.50 -9.26
C LEU A 73 2.02 -4.08 -10.20
N THR A 74 1.64 -3.35 -11.25
CA THR A 74 2.51 -2.78 -12.28
C THR A 74 2.07 -1.35 -12.54
N ASN A 75 2.93 -0.55 -13.16
CA ASN A 75 2.54 0.80 -13.57
C ASN A 75 1.35 0.78 -14.54
N TYR A 76 1.26 -0.25 -15.40
CA TYR A 76 0.20 -0.37 -16.40
C TYR A 76 -1.17 -0.68 -15.79
N ASN A 77 -1.27 -1.72 -14.95
CA ASN A 77 -2.56 -2.15 -14.38
C ASN A 77 -3.04 -1.27 -13.21
N TRP A 78 -2.23 -0.32 -12.77
CA TRP A 78 -2.58 0.66 -11.73
C TRP A 78 -2.47 2.11 -12.23
N GLU A 79 -2.33 2.31 -13.54
CA GLU A 79 -2.27 3.63 -14.20
C GLU A 79 -1.24 4.60 -13.60
N LEU A 80 -0.10 4.08 -13.11
CA LEU A 80 0.99 4.89 -12.58
C LEU A 80 1.89 5.39 -13.72
N SER A 81 2.48 6.57 -13.52
CA SER A 81 3.52 7.07 -14.42
C SER A 81 4.75 6.15 -14.45
N GLU A 82 5.46 6.09 -15.58
CA GLU A 82 6.61 5.20 -15.80
C GLU A 82 7.81 5.52 -14.89
N ASP A 83 7.90 6.74 -14.37
CA ASP A 83 8.95 7.18 -13.43
C ASP A 83 8.70 6.71 -11.99
N ILE A 84 7.51 6.17 -11.69
CA ILE A 84 7.21 5.58 -10.38
C ILE A 84 7.88 4.20 -10.28
N ILE A 85 8.99 4.15 -9.55
CA ILE A 85 9.76 2.92 -9.31
C ILE A 85 9.62 2.52 -7.84
N PHE A 86 8.71 1.60 -7.52
CA PHE A 86 8.54 1.12 -6.14
C PHE A 86 9.23 -0.24 -5.86
N LYS A 87 9.55 -1.02 -6.89
CA LYS A 87 10.21 -2.32 -6.74
C LYS A 87 11.70 -2.18 -6.46
N ASN A 88 12.22 -3.13 -5.70
CA ASN A 88 13.62 -3.20 -5.28
C ASN A 88 14.08 -1.93 -4.54
N GLN A 89 13.17 -1.28 -3.82
CA GLN A 89 13.48 -0.12 -3.00
C GLN A 89 13.37 -0.49 -1.52
N LYS A 90 14.32 -0.01 -0.73
CA LYS A 90 14.30 -0.17 0.73
C LYS A 90 13.20 0.69 1.35
N ILE A 91 12.42 0.11 2.27
CA ILE A 91 11.50 0.84 3.14
C ILE A 91 12.34 1.52 4.23
N THR A 92 12.42 2.85 4.17
CA THR A 92 13.25 3.66 5.08
C THR A 92 12.45 4.16 6.28
N ASN A 93 11.15 4.35 6.12
CA ASN A 93 10.28 4.82 7.19
C ASN A 93 8.86 4.27 7.04
N LEU A 94 8.17 4.22 8.16
CA LEU A 94 6.73 3.99 8.26
C LEU A 94 6.21 5.02 9.26
N ILE A 95 5.34 5.92 8.81
CA ILE A 95 4.74 6.97 9.62
C ILE A 95 3.22 6.83 9.64
N LYS A 96 2.58 7.69 10.42
CA LYS A 96 1.15 7.94 10.35
C LYS A 96 0.88 9.38 9.96
N ASP A 97 -0.19 9.60 9.22
CA ASP A 97 -0.73 10.95 9.00
C ASP A 97 -1.67 11.38 10.14
N ASP A 98 -2.32 12.53 9.95
CA ASP A 98 -3.27 13.11 10.90
C ASP A 98 -4.57 12.27 11.05
N TYR A 99 -4.79 11.31 10.16
CA TYR A 99 -5.93 10.37 10.17
C TYR A 99 -5.53 8.96 10.63
N ASP A 100 -4.35 8.81 11.26
CA ASP A 100 -3.78 7.54 11.71
C ASP A 100 -3.47 6.54 10.58
N GLN A 101 -3.47 6.99 9.31
CA GLN A 101 -3.20 6.15 8.15
C GLN A 101 -1.70 5.89 7.99
N LEU A 102 -1.34 4.64 7.68
CA LEU A 102 0.02 4.19 7.49
C LEU A 102 0.58 4.70 6.15
N ILE A 103 1.74 5.36 6.22
CA ILE A 103 2.49 5.83 5.04
C ILE A 103 3.86 5.17 5.03
N PHE A 104 4.13 4.39 3.99
CA PHE A 104 5.44 3.80 3.75
C PHE A 104 6.29 4.78 2.95
N HIS A 105 7.53 5.01 3.38
CA HIS A 105 8.52 5.78 2.62
C HIS A 105 9.61 4.84 2.10
N LEU A 106 9.87 4.92 0.80
CA LEU A 106 10.93 4.19 0.13
C LEU A 106 12.18 5.07 -0.02
N GLU A 107 13.34 4.45 -0.17
CA GLU A 107 14.64 5.15 -0.23
C GLU A 107 14.78 6.13 -1.41
N ASN A 108 14.02 5.93 -2.49
CA ASN A 108 14.00 6.80 -3.66
C ASN A 108 12.94 7.91 -3.60
N GLY A 109 12.32 8.15 -2.44
CA GLY A 109 11.33 9.21 -2.26
C GLY A 109 9.90 8.84 -2.66
N ILE A 110 9.65 7.59 -3.07
CA ILE A 110 8.30 7.08 -3.28
C ILE A 110 7.59 6.85 -1.94
N THR A 111 6.33 7.23 -1.87
CA THR A 111 5.41 6.92 -0.78
C THR A 111 4.30 5.98 -1.23
N ILE A 112 3.90 5.07 -0.34
CA ILE A 112 2.77 4.16 -0.57
C ILE A 112 1.77 4.34 0.56
N ILE A 113 0.50 4.53 0.21
CA ILE A 113 -0.60 4.76 1.16
C ILE A 113 -1.83 3.97 0.68
N HIS A 114 -2.45 3.21 1.58
CA HIS A 114 -3.76 2.60 1.34
C HIS A 114 -4.79 3.40 2.15
N THR A 115 -5.86 3.89 1.54
CA THR A 115 -6.95 4.59 2.23
C THR A 115 -8.28 3.88 1.99
N ILE A 116 -9.26 4.18 2.85
CA ILE A 116 -10.58 3.55 2.83
C ILE A 116 -11.73 4.57 2.84
N ASP A 117 -11.46 5.80 2.37
CA ASP A 117 -12.39 6.93 2.49
C ASP A 117 -13.70 6.70 1.70
N TYR A 118 -13.61 6.02 0.55
CA TYR A 118 -14.77 5.66 -0.28
C TYR A 118 -14.53 4.35 -1.05
N GLY A 119 -14.39 3.27 -0.29
CA GLY A 119 -13.79 2.01 -0.78
C GLY A 119 -12.27 2.06 -0.64
N ASP A 120 -11.62 0.97 -1.03
CA ASP A 120 -10.17 0.83 -0.97
C ASP A 120 -9.52 1.67 -2.08
N ALA A 121 -8.48 2.43 -1.72
CA ALA A 121 -7.67 3.20 -2.64
C ALA A 121 -6.18 3.03 -2.30
N LEU A 122 -5.35 2.85 -3.32
CA LEU A 122 -3.90 2.69 -3.15
C LEU A 122 -3.17 3.77 -3.95
N PHE A 123 -2.48 4.65 -3.23
CA PHE A 123 -1.66 5.72 -3.77
C PHE A 123 -0.19 5.34 -3.74
N ILE A 124 0.50 5.52 -4.86
CA ILE A 124 1.94 5.28 -5.01
C ILE A 124 2.53 6.49 -5.74
N GLU A 125 3.18 7.36 -4.99
CA GLU A 125 3.50 8.71 -5.45
C GLU A 125 4.94 9.09 -5.12
N ASN A 126 5.51 10.03 -5.88
CA ASN A 126 6.80 10.63 -5.56
C ASN A 126 6.57 11.94 -4.80
N GLN A 127 6.98 12.01 -3.53
CA GLN A 127 6.81 13.23 -2.72
C GLN A 127 7.56 14.45 -3.28
N THR A 128 8.47 14.27 -4.24
CA THR A 128 9.14 15.38 -4.92
C THR A 128 8.17 16.26 -5.75
N ASN A 129 6.95 15.77 -6.04
CA ASN A 129 5.94 16.49 -6.83
C ASN A 129 4.81 17.13 -5.99
N MET A 130 4.89 17.10 -4.66
CA MET A 130 4.00 17.91 -3.83
C MET A 130 4.57 19.33 -3.68
N GLN A 131 4.34 20.16 -4.70
CA GLN A 131 4.46 21.63 -4.62
C GLN A 131 3.09 22.28 -4.63
#